data_AF-A0A924R197-F1
#
_entry.id   AF-A0A924R197-F1
#
_cell.length_a   1.000
_cell.length_b   1.000
_cell.length_c   1.000
_cell.angle_alpha   90.00
_cell.angle_beta   90.00
_cell.angle_gamma   90.00
#
_symmetry.space_group_name_H-M   'P 1'
#
loop_
_entity.id
_entity.type
_entity.pdbx_description
1 polymer ?
#
loop_
_entity_poly.entity_id
_entity_poly.type
_entity_poly.pdbx_seq_one_letter_code
_entity_poly.pdbx_strand_id
1 'polypeptide(L)'
;MSTTRPKLVASELLLEALKRHNINLSLLVADTGLWVNPEFHKRLMRDTGSAAIFPSVQRARGQGEKRGQIVNGVRFDDNSYANVAIKRAAGLGKTAEGFEVCHIWPRTCYDKRYHTAVANIVLLPRALAGLSDHAIEVQEALQYRAFDLYEWYPEGMQPPVKPEFYPSKWREPQPDTLYATTPSAVSGASAPLRSKDEGTSQVEKRRVLADRIAEWSRKPDLNVHKIIGLVAQAHDGINRDELVLQVSSVTQSKNPYGAVASLLTDSGNAYGCVFVDCGGVIHIHPEVQEQLHSLTWNVG
;
A
#
# COMPACT_ATOMS: atom_id res chain seq x y z
N MET A 1 -7.23 54.66 -9.71
CA MET A 1 -7.71 53.41 -10.35
C MET A 1 -6.97 52.26 -9.70
N SER A 2 -7.68 51.39 -8.97
CA SER A 2 -7.07 50.24 -8.29
C SER A 2 -6.74 49.18 -9.34
N THR A 3 -5.46 48.99 -9.66
CA THR A 3 -4.98 47.89 -10.49
C THR A 3 -4.90 46.65 -9.60
N THR A 4 -5.98 45.89 -9.54
CA THR A 4 -5.96 44.55 -8.95
C THR A 4 -4.95 43.70 -9.72
N ARG A 5 -3.92 43.20 -9.00
CA ARG A 5 -2.96 42.27 -9.61
C ARG A 5 -3.71 41.03 -10.09
N PRO A 6 -3.44 40.54 -11.31
CA PRO A 6 -4.08 39.32 -11.81
C PRO A 6 -3.74 38.13 -10.88
N LYS A 7 -4.76 37.33 -10.59
CA LYS A 7 -4.60 36.10 -9.79
C LYS A 7 -3.82 35.08 -10.61
N LEU A 8 -2.71 34.59 -10.08
CA LEU A 8 -1.98 33.48 -10.67
C LEU A 8 -2.65 32.16 -10.27
N VAL A 9 -3.05 31.37 -11.27
CA VAL A 9 -3.62 30.04 -11.08
C VAL A 9 -2.62 29.01 -11.60
N ALA A 10 -2.12 28.14 -10.72
CA ALA A 10 -1.05 27.20 -11.06
C ALA A 10 -1.41 26.26 -12.22
N SER A 11 -2.65 25.80 -12.31
CA SER A 11 -3.13 24.94 -13.40
C SER A 11 -3.14 25.65 -14.76
N GLU A 12 -3.45 26.95 -14.78
CA GLU A 12 -3.42 27.76 -16.00
C GLU A 12 -1.97 27.95 -16.47
N LEU A 13 -1.05 28.27 -15.56
CA LEU A 13 0.38 28.39 -15.87
C LEU A 13 0.97 27.10 -16.43
N LEU A 14 0.61 25.95 -15.84
CA LEU A 14 1.03 24.65 -16.35
C LEU A 14 0.45 24.40 -17.75
N LEU A 15 -0.85 24.61 -17.95
CA LEU A 15 -1.50 24.41 -19.25
C LEU A 15 -0.88 25.28 -20.35
N GLU A 16 -0.58 26.55 -20.05
CA GLU A 16 0.11 27.45 -20.97
C GLU A 16 1.52 26.96 -21.31
N ALA A 17 2.28 26.49 -20.31
CA ALA A 17 3.61 25.94 -20.53
C ALA A 17 3.56 24.67 -21.40
N LEU A 18 2.63 23.76 -21.13
CA LEU A 18 2.43 22.54 -21.93
C LEU A 18 2.11 22.88 -23.39
N LYS A 19 1.18 23.82 -23.63
CA LYS A 19 0.83 24.29 -24.98
C LYS A 19 2.03 24.91 -25.69
N ARG A 20 2.76 25.80 -25.02
CA ARG A 20 3.95 26.48 -25.57
C ARG A 20 5.03 25.50 -26.00
N HIS A 21 5.19 24.41 -25.25
CA HIS A 21 6.22 23.40 -25.50
C HIS A 21 5.69 22.17 -26.24
N ASN A 22 4.42 22.15 -26.65
CA ASN A 22 3.76 21.03 -27.32
C ASN A 22 3.92 19.70 -26.54
N ILE A 23 3.72 19.74 -25.22
CA ILE A 23 3.84 18.60 -24.32
C ILE A 23 2.45 18.07 -23.98
N ASN A 24 2.23 16.78 -24.24
CA ASN A 24 1.03 16.05 -23.81
C ASN A 24 1.40 15.15 -22.64
N LEU A 25 0.85 15.43 -21.45
CA LEU A 25 1.18 14.68 -20.23
C LEU A 25 0.63 13.25 -20.27
N SER A 26 -0.43 13.02 -21.06
CA SER A 26 -1.01 11.71 -21.27
C SER A 26 -0.02 10.68 -21.86
N LEU A 27 0.98 11.13 -22.62
CA LEU A 27 2.03 10.25 -23.14
C LEU A 27 2.85 9.59 -22.02
N LEU A 28 3.17 10.35 -20.95
CA LEU A 28 3.96 9.86 -19.83
C LEU A 28 3.21 8.79 -19.04
N VAL A 29 1.92 9.01 -18.78
CA VAL A 29 1.08 8.01 -18.10
C VAL A 29 0.80 6.80 -18.99
N ALA A 30 0.73 6.97 -20.32
CA ALA A 30 0.52 5.86 -21.24
C ALA A 30 1.71 4.89 -21.26
N ASP A 31 2.94 5.41 -21.26
CA ASP A 31 4.16 4.59 -21.29
C ASP A 31 4.50 3.96 -19.92
N THR A 32 4.10 4.60 -18.82
CA THR A 32 4.52 4.20 -17.47
C THR A 32 3.43 3.58 -16.60
N GLY A 33 2.15 3.76 -16.96
CA GLY A 33 1.03 3.22 -16.18
C GLY A 33 0.99 1.70 -16.21
N LEU A 34 0.91 1.09 -15.02
CA LEU A 34 0.75 -0.37 -14.90
C LEU A 34 -0.73 -0.70 -14.72
N TRP A 35 -1.24 -1.47 -15.69
CA TRP A 35 -2.63 -1.90 -15.76
C TRP A 35 -2.75 -3.40 -15.42
N VAL A 36 -3.89 -3.77 -14.88
CA VAL A 36 -4.25 -5.18 -14.66
C VAL A 36 -4.68 -5.80 -15.99
N ASN A 37 -4.43 -7.10 -16.16
CA ASN A 37 -4.89 -7.80 -17.34
C ASN A 37 -6.44 -7.75 -17.47
N PRO A 38 -7.02 -7.40 -18.64
CA PRO A 38 -8.46 -7.43 -18.85
C PRO A 38 -9.13 -8.77 -18.56
N GLU A 39 -8.45 -9.89 -18.82
CA GLU A 39 -9.00 -11.22 -18.53
C GLU A 39 -9.11 -11.47 -17.03
N PHE A 40 -8.24 -10.88 -16.19
CA PHE A 40 -8.41 -10.93 -14.74
C PHE A 40 -9.69 -10.21 -14.32
N HIS A 41 -9.97 -9.02 -14.88
CA HIS A 41 -11.21 -8.29 -14.61
C HIS A 41 -12.44 -9.12 -14.99
N LYS A 42 -12.46 -9.71 -16.19
CA LYS A 42 -13.55 -10.58 -16.65
C LYS A 42 -13.78 -11.77 -15.71
N ARG A 43 -12.71 -12.44 -15.28
CA ARG A 43 -12.82 -13.54 -14.31
C ARG A 43 -13.34 -13.07 -12.95
N LEU A 44 -12.83 -11.95 -12.44
CA LEU A 44 -13.28 -11.39 -11.16
C LEU A 44 -14.77 -11.07 -11.19
N MET A 45 -15.25 -10.44 -12.27
CA MET A 45 -16.66 -10.14 -12.49
C MET A 45 -17.51 -11.41 -12.58
N ARG A 46 -17.07 -12.41 -13.34
CA ARG A 46 -17.77 -13.69 -13.47
C ARG A 46 -17.86 -14.45 -12.13
N ASP A 47 -16.76 -14.50 -11.39
CA ASP A 47 -16.64 -15.34 -10.19
C ASP A 47 -17.29 -14.68 -8.95
N THR A 48 -17.35 -13.34 -8.91
CA THR A 48 -17.80 -12.59 -7.71
C THR A 48 -18.95 -11.62 -7.95
N GLY A 49 -19.29 -11.31 -9.21
CA GLY A 49 -20.24 -10.27 -9.57
C GLY A 49 -19.76 -8.83 -9.27
N SER A 50 -18.48 -8.65 -8.91
CA SER A 50 -17.93 -7.35 -8.53
C SER A 50 -16.62 -7.06 -9.25
N ALA A 51 -16.40 -5.80 -9.61
CA ALA A 51 -15.11 -5.34 -10.13
C ALA A 51 -14.08 -5.15 -9.00
N ALA A 52 -14.56 -5.06 -7.75
CA ALA A 52 -13.76 -4.79 -6.55
C ALA A 52 -13.18 -6.08 -5.96
N ILE A 53 -11.87 -6.08 -5.70
CA ILE A 53 -11.20 -7.21 -5.00
C ILE A 53 -11.61 -7.25 -3.52
N PHE A 54 -11.84 -6.08 -2.92
CA PHE A 54 -12.29 -5.93 -1.54
C PHE A 54 -13.56 -5.08 -1.50
N PRO A 55 -14.75 -5.67 -1.76
CA PRO A 55 -16.02 -4.94 -1.96
C PRO A 55 -16.57 -4.27 -0.68
N SER A 56 -15.97 -4.54 0.48
CA SER A 56 -16.33 -3.96 1.77
C SER A 56 -15.30 -2.93 2.26
N VAL A 57 -14.52 -2.33 1.36
CA VAL A 57 -13.46 -1.37 1.71
C VAL A 57 -13.63 -0.08 0.90
N GLN A 58 -13.54 1.08 1.54
CA GLN A 58 -13.52 2.40 0.88
C GLN A 58 -12.54 3.36 1.57
N ARG A 59 -12.14 4.43 0.90
CA ARG A 59 -11.27 5.46 1.50
C ARG A 59 -11.98 6.23 2.62
N ALA A 60 -11.25 6.55 3.67
CA ALA A 60 -11.69 7.48 4.72
C ALA A 60 -11.75 8.92 4.21
N ARG A 61 -12.80 9.66 4.56
CA ARG A 61 -13.04 11.07 4.17
C ARG A 61 -12.36 12.10 5.08
N GLY A 62 -11.72 11.67 6.17
CA GLY A 62 -11.03 12.56 7.12
C GLY A 62 -11.95 13.33 8.08
N GLN A 63 -13.28 13.18 7.98
CA GLN A 63 -14.29 13.82 8.83
C GLN A 63 -14.70 12.90 10.00
N GLY A 64 -13.71 12.45 10.78
CA GLY A 64 -13.91 11.50 11.89
C GLY A 64 -13.84 10.02 11.48
N GLU A 65 -13.85 9.72 10.18
CA GLU A 65 -13.55 8.39 9.65
C GLU A 65 -12.05 8.08 9.80
N LYS A 66 -11.72 6.97 10.48
CA LYS A 66 -10.34 6.55 10.72
C LYS A 66 -9.99 5.29 9.94
N ARG A 67 -8.75 5.21 9.44
CA ARG A 67 -8.23 3.99 8.79
C ARG A 67 -8.41 2.76 9.68
N GLY A 68 -9.01 1.71 9.12
CA GLY A 68 -9.26 0.43 9.78
C GLY A 68 -10.53 0.39 10.63
N GLN A 69 -11.18 1.53 10.85
CA GLN A 69 -12.52 1.57 11.43
C GLN A 69 -13.50 0.86 10.48
N ILE A 70 -14.48 0.17 11.06
CA ILE A 70 -15.55 -0.50 10.33
C ILE A 70 -16.87 0.15 10.72
N VAL A 71 -17.63 0.62 9.74
CA VAL A 71 -18.97 1.21 9.92
C VAL A 71 -19.91 0.55 8.93
N ASN A 72 -21.03 -0.01 9.42
CA ASN A 72 -22.02 -0.70 8.60
C ASN A 72 -21.41 -1.78 7.68
N GLY A 73 -20.46 -2.55 8.19
CA GLY A 73 -19.75 -3.59 7.43
C GLY A 73 -18.73 -3.08 6.41
N VAL A 74 -18.48 -1.76 6.35
CA VAL A 74 -17.50 -1.14 5.44
C VAL A 74 -16.27 -0.72 6.24
N ARG A 75 -15.11 -1.18 5.80
CA ARG A 75 -13.80 -0.80 6.36
C ARG A 75 -13.29 0.46 5.69
N PHE A 76 -12.87 1.44 6.48
CA PHE A 76 -12.19 2.62 5.97
C PHE A 76 -10.69 2.37 5.73
N ASP A 77 -10.21 2.89 4.61
CA ASP A 77 -8.85 2.69 4.09
C ASP A 77 -8.16 4.03 3.83
N ASP A 78 -6.83 4.01 3.81
CA ASP A 78 -5.96 5.14 3.48
C ASP A 78 -5.27 4.95 2.13
N ASN A 79 -5.88 4.16 1.23
CA ASN A 79 -5.35 3.68 -0.05
C ASN A 79 -4.46 2.42 0.05
N SER A 80 -4.20 1.91 1.26
CA SER A 80 -3.44 0.66 1.46
C SER A 80 -4.09 -0.53 0.76
N TYR A 81 -5.41 -0.69 0.87
CA TYR A 81 -6.12 -1.83 0.26
C TYR A 81 -6.24 -1.70 -1.25
N ALA A 82 -6.42 -0.50 -1.78
CA ALA A 82 -6.40 -0.27 -3.23
C ALA A 82 -5.02 -0.65 -3.81
N ASN A 83 -3.93 -0.28 -3.12
CA ASN A 83 -2.57 -0.61 -3.52
C ASN A 83 -2.31 -2.13 -3.48
N VAL A 84 -2.79 -2.81 -2.43
CA VAL A 84 -2.72 -4.27 -2.34
C VAL A 84 -3.55 -4.93 -3.45
N ALA A 85 -4.74 -4.41 -3.73
CA ALA A 85 -5.64 -4.94 -4.75
C ALA A 85 -4.97 -4.94 -6.13
N ILE A 86 -4.51 -3.78 -6.61
CA ILE A 86 -3.89 -3.67 -7.92
C ILE A 86 -2.59 -4.48 -8.02
N LYS A 87 -1.73 -4.46 -6.99
CA LYS A 87 -0.46 -5.21 -7.01
C LYS A 87 -0.68 -6.73 -6.99
N ARG A 88 -1.73 -7.21 -6.33
CA ARG A 88 -2.13 -8.62 -6.35
C ARG A 88 -2.67 -9.01 -7.72
N ALA A 89 -3.62 -8.24 -8.26
CA ALA A 89 -4.23 -8.53 -9.56
C ALA A 89 -3.24 -8.45 -10.72
N ALA A 90 -2.25 -7.57 -10.62
CA ALA A 90 -1.19 -7.42 -11.60
C ALA A 90 -0.04 -8.43 -11.44
N GLY A 91 -0.06 -9.30 -10.41
CA GLY A 91 1.03 -10.24 -10.14
C GLY A 91 2.36 -9.60 -9.71
N LEU A 92 2.34 -8.33 -9.28
CA LEU A 92 3.54 -7.55 -8.95
C LEU A 92 4.01 -7.77 -7.51
N GLY A 93 3.10 -8.11 -6.59
CA GLY A 93 3.47 -8.28 -5.17
C GLY A 93 4.20 -7.07 -4.60
N LYS A 94 5.42 -7.26 -4.09
CA LYS A 94 6.26 -6.18 -3.51
C LYS A 94 7.20 -5.51 -4.53
N THR A 95 7.26 -5.95 -5.78
CA THR A 95 8.30 -5.51 -6.74
C THR A 95 8.04 -4.14 -7.36
N ALA A 96 6.79 -3.68 -7.36
CA ALA A 96 6.42 -2.36 -7.87
C ALA A 96 6.75 -1.24 -6.86
N GLU A 97 8.03 -0.84 -6.83
CA GLU A 97 8.55 0.25 -6.02
C GLU A 97 8.42 1.62 -6.71
N GLY A 98 8.17 2.68 -5.94
CA GLY A 98 8.06 4.04 -6.49
C GLY A 98 6.74 4.36 -7.19
N PHE A 99 5.77 3.43 -7.16
CA PHE A 99 4.43 3.63 -7.70
C PHE A 99 3.41 4.03 -6.63
N GLU A 100 2.40 4.77 -7.06
CA GLU A 100 1.18 5.07 -6.31
C GLU A 100 -0.02 4.54 -7.05
N VAL A 101 -1.01 4.06 -6.29
CA VAL A 101 -2.30 3.67 -6.85
C VAL A 101 -3.18 4.92 -6.98
N CYS A 102 -3.64 5.16 -8.20
CA CYS A 102 -4.53 6.26 -8.54
C CYS A 102 -5.90 5.71 -8.94
N HIS A 103 -6.96 6.36 -8.47
CA HIS A 103 -8.32 6.11 -8.93
C HIS A 103 -8.60 6.91 -10.19
N ILE A 104 -9.24 6.28 -11.17
CA ILE A 104 -9.42 6.85 -12.51
C ILE A 104 -10.64 7.78 -12.55
N TRP A 105 -11.73 7.40 -11.88
CA TRP A 105 -12.93 8.22 -11.83
C TRP A 105 -13.00 9.04 -10.52
N PRO A 106 -13.34 10.35 -10.60
CA PRO A 106 -13.40 11.21 -9.42
C PRO A 106 -14.31 10.68 -8.31
N ARG A 107 -13.86 10.83 -7.06
CA ARG A 107 -14.60 10.48 -5.83
C ARG A 107 -14.98 9.01 -5.65
N THR A 108 -14.71 8.14 -6.62
CA THR A 108 -15.00 6.71 -6.54
C THR A 108 -14.19 5.99 -5.46
N CYS A 109 -13.07 6.55 -5.03
CA CYS A 109 -12.31 6.07 -3.88
C CYS A 109 -13.12 6.06 -2.58
N TYR A 110 -14.19 6.85 -2.47
CA TYR A 110 -15.07 6.88 -1.31
C TYR A 110 -16.33 6.00 -1.45
N ASP A 111 -16.41 5.18 -2.50
CA ASP A 111 -17.46 4.20 -2.72
C ASP A 111 -16.86 2.79 -2.70
N LYS A 112 -17.31 1.95 -1.78
CA LYS A 112 -16.81 0.58 -1.61
C LYS A 112 -16.93 -0.30 -2.87
N ARG A 113 -17.87 0.03 -3.76
CA ARG A 113 -18.05 -0.67 -5.04
C ARG A 113 -16.88 -0.44 -6.00
N TYR A 114 -16.16 0.68 -5.84
CA TYR A 114 -15.19 1.16 -6.81
C TYR A 114 -13.78 1.37 -6.24
N HIS A 115 -13.64 1.54 -4.92
CA HIS A 115 -12.35 1.85 -4.28
C HIS A 115 -11.25 0.83 -4.57
N THR A 116 -11.61 -0.45 -4.66
CA THR A 116 -10.67 -1.53 -5.02
C THR A 116 -11.02 -2.21 -6.35
N ALA A 117 -11.80 -1.52 -7.19
CA ALA A 117 -12.17 -2.02 -8.50
C ALA A 117 -10.98 -1.96 -9.45
N VAL A 118 -10.56 -3.11 -9.98
CA VAL A 118 -9.36 -3.22 -10.83
C VAL A 118 -9.47 -2.38 -12.10
N ALA A 119 -10.68 -2.22 -12.63
CA ALA A 119 -10.96 -1.38 -13.78
C ALA A 119 -10.91 0.13 -13.45
N ASN A 120 -10.98 0.51 -12.18
CA ASN A 120 -11.00 1.91 -11.70
C ASN A 120 -9.64 2.36 -11.12
N ILE A 121 -8.62 1.51 -11.12
CA ILE A 121 -7.33 1.83 -10.51
C ILE A 121 -6.17 1.54 -11.45
N VAL A 122 -5.13 2.36 -11.37
CA VAL A 122 -3.88 2.24 -12.12
C VAL A 122 -2.70 2.53 -11.19
N LEU A 123 -1.56 1.89 -11.42
CA LEU A 123 -0.31 2.28 -10.76
C LEU A 123 0.43 3.28 -11.64
N LEU A 124 0.67 4.48 -11.12
CA LEU A 124 1.49 5.49 -11.77
C LEU A 124 2.79 5.71 -10.99
N PRO A 125 3.90 6.08 -11.64
CA PRO A 125 5.07 6.57 -10.92
C PRO A 125 4.67 7.71 -9.99
N ARG A 126 5.19 7.74 -8.76
CA ARG A 126 4.85 8.75 -7.75
C ARG A 126 4.97 10.18 -8.27
N ALA A 127 5.97 10.45 -9.11
CA ALA A 127 6.17 11.76 -9.72
C ALA A 127 5.03 12.21 -10.66
N LEU A 128 4.24 11.26 -11.17
CA LEU A 128 3.12 11.50 -12.09
C LEU A 128 1.75 11.31 -11.42
N ALA A 129 1.69 10.71 -10.23
CA ALA A 129 0.44 10.34 -9.57
C ALA A 129 -0.52 11.52 -9.39
N GLY A 130 0.01 12.69 -9.00
CA GLY A 130 -0.81 13.91 -8.86
C GLY A 130 -1.46 14.39 -10.16
N LEU A 131 -0.98 13.97 -11.33
CA LEU A 131 -1.58 14.35 -12.61
C LEU A 131 -2.97 13.72 -12.80
N SER A 132 -3.23 12.54 -12.22
CA SER A 132 -4.54 11.89 -12.34
C SER A 132 -5.66 12.67 -11.66
N ASP A 133 -5.35 13.53 -10.69
CA ASP A 133 -6.34 14.35 -9.98
C ASP A 133 -6.44 15.79 -10.52
N HIS A 134 -5.46 16.24 -11.30
CA HIS A 134 -5.29 17.66 -11.60
C HIS A 134 -5.17 18.01 -13.09
N ALA A 135 -4.77 17.06 -13.95
CA ALA A 135 -4.66 17.29 -15.39
C ALA A 135 -5.84 16.64 -16.13
N ILE A 136 -6.73 17.48 -16.67
CA ILE A 136 -7.94 17.04 -17.41
C ILE A 136 -7.57 16.10 -18.57
N GLU A 137 -6.53 16.45 -19.34
CA GLU A 137 -5.99 15.61 -20.42
C GLU A 137 -5.63 14.19 -19.92
N VAL A 138 -5.01 14.08 -18.75
CA VAL A 138 -4.63 12.80 -18.15
C VAL A 138 -5.86 12.06 -17.64
N GLN A 139 -6.82 12.75 -17.03
CA GLN A 139 -8.08 12.15 -16.56
C GLN A 139 -8.86 11.52 -17.70
N GLU A 140 -9.08 12.27 -18.78
CA GLU A 140 -9.81 11.81 -19.96
C GLU A 140 -9.10 10.62 -20.63
N ALA A 141 -7.77 10.69 -20.77
CA ALA A 141 -6.98 9.60 -21.33
C ALA A 141 -7.05 8.32 -20.46
N LEU A 142 -6.93 8.43 -19.14
CA LEU A 142 -7.03 7.29 -18.23
C LEU A 142 -8.42 6.68 -18.19
N GLN A 143 -9.48 7.50 -18.20
CA GLN A 143 -10.87 7.05 -18.23
C GLN A 143 -11.16 6.30 -19.53
N TYR A 144 -10.81 6.88 -20.68
CA TYR A 144 -10.98 6.20 -21.95
C TYR A 144 -10.13 4.93 -22.05
N ARG A 145 -8.89 4.94 -21.53
CA ARG A 145 -8.06 3.72 -21.50
C ARG A 145 -8.67 2.61 -20.65
N ALA A 146 -9.19 2.92 -19.47
CA ALA A 146 -9.89 1.93 -18.66
C ALA A 146 -11.11 1.37 -19.36
N PHE A 147 -11.90 2.22 -20.03
CA PHE A 147 -13.05 1.77 -20.81
C PHE A 147 -12.64 0.89 -22.00
N ASP A 148 -11.60 1.28 -22.75
CA ASP A 148 -11.03 0.52 -23.86
C ASP A 148 -10.49 -0.85 -23.41
N LEU A 149 -9.88 -0.93 -22.22
CA LEU A 149 -9.36 -2.19 -21.68
C LEU A 149 -10.44 -3.11 -21.12
N TYR A 150 -11.44 -2.57 -20.43
CA TYR A 150 -12.32 -3.36 -19.56
C TYR A 150 -13.80 -3.29 -19.94
N GLU A 151 -14.18 -2.45 -20.90
CA GLU A 151 -15.56 -2.10 -21.24
C GLU A 151 -16.38 -1.72 -20.00
N TRP A 152 -15.72 -1.06 -19.04
CA TRP A 152 -16.24 -0.80 -17.71
C TRP A 152 -16.14 0.68 -17.35
N TYR A 153 -17.14 1.17 -16.63
CA TYR A 153 -17.16 2.49 -15.99
C TYR A 153 -18.11 2.45 -14.77
N PRO A 154 -17.99 3.37 -13.80
CA PRO A 154 -18.85 3.39 -12.62
C PRO A 154 -20.33 3.61 -12.97
N GLU A 155 -21.23 2.95 -12.25
CA GLU A 155 -22.68 3.15 -12.40
C GLU A 155 -23.07 4.61 -12.14
N GLY A 156 -23.96 5.13 -12.99
CA GLY A 156 -24.42 6.53 -12.93
C GLY A 156 -23.46 7.52 -13.59
N MET A 157 -22.31 7.08 -14.09
CA MET A 157 -21.44 7.88 -14.96
C MET A 157 -21.73 7.58 -16.44
N GLN A 158 -21.29 8.48 -17.32
CA GLN A 158 -21.36 8.26 -18.76
C GLN A 158 -20.13 7.47 -19.24
N PRO A 159 -20.26 6.65 -20.29
CA PRO A 159 -19.10 6.10 -20.98
C PRO A 159 -18.15 7.24 -21.40
N PRO A 160 -16.84 7.10 -21.18
CA PRO A 160 -15.88 8.12 -21.57
C PRO A 160 -15.81 8.24 -23.09
N VAL A 161 -15.74 9.48 -23.58
CA VAL A 161 -15.50 9.78 -24.99
C VAL A 161 -13.99 9.74 -25.25
N LYS A 162 -13.58 9.24 -26.42
CA LYS A 162 -12.18 9.28 -26.82
C LYS A 162 -11.70 10.73 -26.88
N PRO A 163 -10.66 11.13 -26.11
CA PRO A 163 -10.16 12.50 -26.15
C PRO A 163 -9.54 12.84 -27.51
N GLU A 164 -9.53 14.13 -27.85
CA GLU A 164 -8.97 14.64 -29.11
C GLU A 164 -7.51 14.21 -29.26
N PHE A 165 -6.71 14.39 -28.21
CA PHE A 165 -5.41 13.76 -28.08
C PHE A 165 -5.53 12.48 -27.24
N TYR A 166 -5.32 11.34 -27.88
CA TYR A 166 -5.22 10.05 -27.21
C TYR A 166 -3.91 9.35 -27.62
N PRO A 167 -3.04 8.96 -26.66
CA PRO A 167 -1.81 8.24 -26.97
C PRO A 167 -2.10 7.00 -27.83
N SER A 168 -1.38 6.88 -28.95
CA SER A 168 -1.53 5.73 -29.87
C SER A 168 -0.81 4.48 -29.39
N LYS A 169 0.16 4.65 -28.48
CA LYS A 169 0.90 3.57 -27.84
C LYS A 169 0.69 3.67 -26.34
N TRP A 170 0.21 2.57 -25.77
CA TRP A 170 0.10 2.38 -24.35
C TRP A 170 0.99 1.23 -23.95
N ARG A 171 1.53 1.30 -22.74
CA ARG A 171 2.11 0.13 -22.11
C ARG A 171 1.05 -0.97 -22.04
N GLU A 172 1.46 -2.18 -22.43
CA GLU A 172 0.61 -3.35 -22.31
C GLU A 172 0.26 -3.63 -20.84
N PRO A 173 -0.97 -4.08 -20.54
CA PRO A 173 -1.32 -4.57 -19.22
C PRO A 173 -0.35 -5.65 -18.72
N GLN A 174 -0.23 -5.78 -17.41
CA GLN A 174 0.58 -6.85 -16.84
C GLN A 174 0.05 -8.22 -17.31
N PRO A 175 0.93 -9.19 -17.55
CA PRO A 175 0.52 -10.51 -18.01
C PRO A 175 -0.39 -11.14 -16.96
N ASP A 176 -1.36 -11.91 -17.45
CA ASP A 176 -2.16 -12.72 -16.57
C ASP A 176 -1.30 -13.86 -16.03
N THR A 177 -1.01 -13.82 -14.73
CA THR A 177 -0.15 -14.82 -14.08
C THR A 177 -0.98 -15.73 -13.19
N LEU A 178 -0.52 -16.96 -13.00
CA LEU A 178 -1.10 -17.88 -12.01
C LEU A 178 -1.06 -17.33 -10.57
N TYR A 179 -0.25 -16.29 -10.32
CA TYR A 179 -0.19 -15.57 -9.05
C TYR A 179 -1.30 -14.52 -8.88
N ALA A 180 -2.00 -14.17 -9.95
CA ALA A 180 -3.17 -13.30 -9.93
C ALA A 180 -4.39 -14.10 -9.46
N THR A 181 -4.52 -14.24 -8.14
CA THR A 181 -5.66 -14.94 -7.52
C THR A 181 -6.87 -14.00 -7.38
N THR A 182 -8.02 -14.40 -7.92
CA THR A 182 -9.31 -13.87 -7.47
C THR A 182 -9.51 -14.29 -6.01
N PRO A 183 -10.17 -13.48 -5.16
CA PRO A 183 -10.67 -14.00 -3.89
C PRO A 183 -11.58 -15.18 -4.23
N SER A 184 -11.22 -16.41 -3.89
CA SER A 184 -12.09 -17.56 -4.13
C SER A 184 -13.45 -17.25 -3.51
N ALA A 185 -14.52 -17.54 -4.25
CA ALA A 185 -15.88 -17.52 -3.75
C ALA A 185 -16.01 -18.56 -2.63
N VAL A 186 -15.62 -18.19 -1.41
CA VAL A 186 -15.86 -18.98 -0.21
C VAL A 186 -17.26 -18.63 0.25
N SER A 187 -18.17 -19.55 -0.01
CA SER A 187 -19.41 -19.79 0.72
C SER A 187 -19.32 -19.32 2.18
N GLY A 188 -20.23 -18.43 2.59
CA GLY A 188 -20.99 -18.42 3.84
C GLY A 188 -20.36 -18.76 5.21
N ALA A 189 -19.08 -19.02 5.31
CA ALA A 189 -18.38 -19.26 6.56
C ALA A 189 -17.64 -17.99 6.90
N SER A 190 -18.14 -17.31 7.91
CA SER A 190 -17.46 -16.33 8.73
C SER A 190 -15.97 -16.69 8.86
N ALA A 191 -15.13 -16.13 7.98
CA ALA A 191 -13.74 -15.93 8.33
C ALA A 191 -13.80 -15.06 9.60
N PRO A 192 -13.22 -15.49 10.74
CA PRO A 192 -13.42 -14.79 11.98
C PRO A 192 -13.02 -13.34 11.78
N LEU A 193 -13.95 -12.46 12.15
CA LEU A 193 -13.80 -11.02 12.17
C LEU A 193 -12.40 -10.69 12.69
N ARG A 194 -11.54 -10.12 11.84
CA ARG A 194 -10.56 -9.15 12.34
C ARG A 194 -11.26 -7.79 12.40
N SER A 195 -12.21 -7.71 13.34
CA SER A 195 -12.53 -6.45 13.99
C SER A 195 -11.21 -5.95 14.60
N LYS A 196 -10.83 -4.71 14.28
CA LYS A 196 -10.14 -3.93 15.30
C LYS A 196 -11.22 -3.53 16.29
N ASP A 197 -11.62 -4.48 17.13
CA ASP A 197 -12.05 -4.11 18.47
C ASP A 197 -10.83 -3.45 19.11
N GLU A 198 -11.04 -2.27 19.68
CA GLU A 198 -10.14 -1.61 20.64
C GLU A 198 -10.05 -2.40 21.96
N GLY A 199 -9.98 -3.72 21.83
CA GLY A 199 -9.96 -4.73 22.88
C GLY A 199 -9.50 -6.07 22.33
N THR A 200 -8.65 -6.12 21.29
CA THR A 200 -7.86 -7.34 21.05
C THR A 200 -7.07 -7.56 22.32
N SER A 201 -7.51 -8.52 23.13
CA SER A 201 -6.92 -8.86 24.41
C SER A 201 -5.41 -8.84 24.25
N GLN A 202 -4.73 -8.07 25.10
CA GLN A 202 -3.27 -7.99 25.14
C GLN A 202 -2.64 -9.40 25.08
N VAL A 203 -3.36 -10.40 25.60
CA VAL A 203 -3.06 -11.83 25.53
C VAL A 203 -2.91 -12.38 24.10
N GLU A 204 -3.79 -12.03 23.16
CA GLU A 204 -3.71 -12.55 21.79
C GLU A 204 -2.58 -11.88 21.00
N LYS A 205 -2.37 -10.56 21.19
CA LYS A 205 -1.20 -9.87 20.62
C LYS A 205 0.11 -10.47 21.16
N ARG A 206 0.14 -10.80 22.45
CA ARG A 206 1.27 -11.48 23.10
C ARG A 206 1.49 -12.87 22.52
N ARG A 207 0.44 -13.68 22.34
CA ARG A 207 0.56 -15.01 21.73
C ARG A 207 1.15 -14.95 20.32
N VAL A 208 0.64 -14.04 19.49
CA VAL A 208 1.15 -13.86 18.13
C VAL A 208 2.60 -13.38 18.11
N LEU A 209 3.00 -12.49 19.04
CA LEU A 209 4.38 -12.05 19.16
C LEU A 209 5.29 -13.20 19.62
N ALA A 210 4.84 -14.00 20.59
CA ALA A 210 5.56 -15.15 21.09
C ALA A 210 5.80 -16.21 20.00
N ASP A 211 4.78 -16.50 19.18
CA ASP A 211 4.91 -17.44 18.06
C ASP A 211 5.95 -16.95 17.03
N ARG A 212 5.97 -15.64 16.75
CA ARG A 212 6.94 -15.02 15.84
C ARG A 212 8.36 -15.05 16.40
N ILE A 213 8.53 -14.77 17.69
CA ILE A 213 9.83 -14.87 18.38
C ILE A 213 10.39 -16.29 18.27
N ALA A 214 9.55 -17.30 18.53
CA ALA A 214 9.94 -18.70 18.37
C ALA A 214 10.31 -19.03 16.91
N GLU A 215 9.56 -18.52 15.94
CA GLU A 215 9.90 -18.69 14.52
C GLU A 215 11.24 -18.05 14.15
N TRP A 216 11.48 -16.80 14.56
CA TRP A 216 12.72 -16.09 14.26
C TRP A 216 13.94 -16.74 14.90
N SER A 217 13.82 -17.29 16.11
CA SER A 217 14.93 -17.99 16.77
C SER A 217 15.47 -19.17 15.95
N ARG A 218 14.66 -19.76 15.07
CA ARG A 218 15.06 -20.91 14.23
C ARG A 218 15.66 -20.50 12.88
N LYS A 219 15.74 -19.20 12.57
CA LYS A 219 16.13 -18.67 11.26
C LYS A 219 17.29 -17.67 11.38
N PRO A 220 18.54 -18.16 11.56
CA PRO A 220 19.71 -17.30 11.79
C PRO A 220 20.09 -16.40 10.59
N ASP A 221 19.55 -16.70 9.42
CA ASP A 221 19.68 -15.89 8.20
C ASP A 221 18.88 -14.59 8.25
N LEU A 222 17.86 -14.48 9.12
CA LEU A 222 17.04 -13.29 9.20
C LEU A 222 17.73 -12.14 9.94
N ASN A 223 17.59 -10.94 9.39
CA ASN A 223 18.05 -9.72 10.06
C ASN A 223 17.45 -9.55 11.46
N VAL A 224 16.16 -9.88 11.63
CA VAL A 224 15.50 -9.81 12.95
C VAL A 224 16.11 -10.79 13.97
N HIS A 225 16.55 -11.98 13.54
CA HIS A 225 17.24 -12.92 14.41
C HIS A 225 18.55 -12.34 14.91
N LYS A 226 19.35 -11.81 13.99
CA LYS A 226 20.64 -11.20 14.28
C LYS A 226 20.52 -9.99 15.21
N ILE A 227 19.54 -9.12 14.96
CA ILE A 227 19.27 -7.94 15.80
C ILE A 227 18.87 -8.36 17.21
N ILE A 228 17.97 -9.34 17.36
CA ILE A 228 17.57 -9.88 18.67
C ILE A 228 18.76 -10.52 19.39
N GLY A 229 19.60 -11.28 18.67
CA GLY A 229 20.80 -11.88 19.24
C GLY A 229 21.78 -10.87 19.81
N LEU A 230 22.01 -9.74 19.12
CA LEU A 230 22.87 -8.67 19.62
C LEU A 230 22.38 -8.10 20.95
N VAL A 231 21.07 -7.84 21.07
CA VAL A 231 20.49 -7.31 22.31
C VAL A 231 20.43 -8.39 23.40
N ALA A 232 20.18 -9.65 23.06
CA ALA A 232 20.14 -10.77 24.01
C ALA A 232 21.53 -11.12 24.60
N GLN A 233 22.60 -10.85 23.86
CA GLN A 233 23.98 -10.99 24.34
C GLN A 233 24.42 -9.80 25.22
N ALA A 234 23.77 -8.65 25.10
CA ALA A 234 24.01 -7.47 25.92
C ALA A 234 23.20 -7.57 27.23
N HIS A 235 23.79 -8.18 28.26
CA HIS A 235 23.14 -8.46 29.55
C HIS A 235 22.48 -7.23 30.21
N ASP A 236 23.06 -6.03 30.06
CA ASP A 236 22.56 -4.78 30.65
C ASP A 236 21.87 -3.86 29.62
N GLY A 237 21.49 -4.41 28.46
CA GLY A 237 21.02 -3.61 27.32
C GLY A 237 22.17 -3.01 26.53
N ILE A 238 21.84 -2.39 25.40
CA ILE A 238 22.81 -1.85 24.45
C ILE A 238 22.44 -0.43 24.06
N ASN A 239 23.41 0.47 23.99
CA ASN A 239 23.14 1.82 23.52
C ASN A 239 22.56 1.78 22.10
N ARG A 240 21.55 2.60 21.82
CA ARG A 240 20.83 2.57 20.55
C ARG A 240 21.73 2.82 19.34
N ASP A 241 22.64 3.78 19.43
CA ASP A 241 23.53 4.12 18.33
C ASP A 241 24.57 3.01 18.13
N GLU A 242 25.05 2.42 19.22
CA GLU A 242 25.91 1.23 19.19
C GLU A 242 25.20 0.03 18.55
N LEU A 243 23.94 -0.24 18.91
CA LEU A 243 23.14 -1.30 18.31
C LEU A 243 22.96 -1.06 16.81
N VAL A 244 22.66 0.17 16.38
CA VAL A 244 22.51 0.49 14.95
C VAL A 244 23.83 0.24 14.19
N LEU A 245 24.98 0.55 14.78
CA LEU A 245 26.29 0.26 14.19
C LEU A 245 26.55 -1.25 14.08
N GLN A 246 26.29 -2.00 15.16
CA GLN A 246 26.45 -3.47 15.15
C GLN A 246 25.50 -4.14 14.16
N VAL A 247 24.25 -3.69 14.07
CA VAL A 247 23.27 -4.17 13.09
C VAL A 247 23.74 -3.89 11.67
N SER A 248 24.28 -2.70 11.40
CA SER A 248 24.85 -2.36 10.09
C SER A 248 25.95 -3.36 9.68
N SER A 249 26.83 -3.69 10.62
CA SER A 249 27.95 -4.63 10.41
C SER A 249 27.48 -6.08 10.18
N VAL A 250 26.58 -6.58 11.02
CA VAL A 250 26.17 -8.00 11.07
C VAL A 250 25.11 -8.37 10.03
N THR A 251 24.25 -7.41 9.65
CA THR A 251 23.13 -7.67 8.73
C THR A 251 23.34 -7.14 7.31
N GLN A 252 24.36 -6.31 7.08
CA GLN A 252 24.55 -5.56 5.83
C GLN A 252 23.29 -4.79 5.39
N SER A 253 22.43 -4.41 6.34
CA SER A 253 21.16 -3.74 6.06
C SER A 253 21.40 -2.35 5.46
N LYS A 254 20.66 -2.02 4.40
CA LYS A 254 20.64 -0.67 3.82
C LYS A 254 19.97 0.37 4.73
N ASN A 255 19.27 -0.06 5.77
CA ASN A 255 18.61 0.79 6.76
C ASN A 255 18.62 0.14 8.15
N PRO A 256 19.75 0.16 8.88
CA PRO A 256 19.89 -0.47 10.19
C PRO A 256 19.02 0.23 11.26
N TYR A 257 18.90 1.56 11.19
CA TYR A 257 18.05 2.34 12.10
C TYR A 257 16.57 1.95 11.99
N GLY A 258 16.04 1.84 10.76
CA GLY A 258 14.65 1.43 10.54
C GLY A 258 14.38 -0.01 11.00
N ALA A 259 15.36 -0.89 10.89
CA ALA A 259 15.24 -2.28 11.36
C ALA A 259 15.14 -2.36 12.89
N VAL A 260 15.97 -1.59 13.61
CA VAL A 260 15.90 -1.47 15.08
C VAL A 260 14.59 -0.81 15.52
N ALA A 261 14.20 0.29 14.86
CA ALA A 261 12.95 1.00 15.17
C ALA A 261 11.70 0.11 15.00
N SER A 262 11.74 -0.83 14.07
CA SER A 262 10.64 -1.77 13.82
C SER A 262 10.45 -2.82 14.93
N LEU A 263 11.39 -2.93 15.87
CA LEU A 263 11.29 -3.80 17.06
C LEU A 263 10.92 -3.01 18.34
N LEU A 264 10.80 -1.69 18.24
CA LEU A 264 10.44 -0.78 19.35
C LEU A 264 8.97 -0.33 19.31
N THR A 265 8.20 -0.77 18.31
CA THR A 265 6.80 -0.34 18.13
C THR A 265 5.91 -1.50 17.69
N ASP A 266 4.63 -1.43 18.07
CA ASP A 266 3.56 -2.34 17.64
C ASP A 266 2.72 -1.75 16.48
N SER A 267 3.15 -0.61 15.92
CA SER A 267 2.43 0.12 14.88
C SER A 267 3.06 -0.05 13.49
N GLY A 268 2.23 0.01 12.42
CA GLY A 268 2.70 -0.04 11.03
C GLY A 268 3.18 -1.42 10.57
N ASN A 269 4.28 -1.45 9.80
CA ASN A 269 4.93 -2.68 9.28
C ASN A 269 5.98 -3.24 10.25
N ALA A 270 5.79 -3.03 11.55
CA ALA A 270 6.74 -3.39 12.58
C ALA A 270 6.83 -4.90 12.83
N TYR A 271 7.99 -5.36 13.28
CA TYR A 271 8.18 -6.72 13.76
C TYR A 271 7.37 -6.94 15.06
N GLY A 272 7.11 -5.89 15.83
CA GLY A 272 6.39 -5.92 17.09
C GLY A 272 7.26 -5.34 18.20
N CYS A 273 6.67 -4.98 19.34
CA CYS A 273 7.39 -4.40 20.47
C CYS A 273 8.20 -5.49 21.21
N VAL A 274 9.39 -5.79 20.70
CA VAL A 274 10.33 -6.78 21.26
C VAL A 274 11.33 -6.10 22.20
N PHE A 275 11.61 -4.81 21.96
CA PHE A 275 12.51 -4.01 22.76
C PHE A 275 11.81 -2.82 23.41
N VAL A 276 12.46 -2.25 24.42
CA VAL A 276 12.13 -0.94 25.01
C VAL A 276 13.35 -0.03 24.94
N ASP A 277 13.11 1.26 24.73
CA ASP A 277 14.15 2.30 24.79
C ASP A 277 14.03 3.01 26.16
N CYS A 278 15.04 2.83 27.01
CA CYS A 278 15.14 3.45 28.32
C CYS A 278 16.27 4.47 28.31
N GLY A 279 15.98 5.69 27.86
CA GLY A 279 16.96 6.78 27.88
C GLY A 279 18.13 6.59 26.90
N GLY A 280 17.88 5.98 25.74
CA GLY A 280 18.88 5.70 24.71
C GLY A 280 19.55 4.32 24.85
N VAL A 281 19.17 3.53 25.85
CA VAL A 281 19.61 2.14 26.02
C VAL A 281 18.44 1.21 25.66
N ILE A 282 18.70 0.30 24.73
CA ILE A 282 17.75 -0.68 24.22
C ILE A 282 17.83 -1.93 25.08
N HIS A 283 16.71 -2.31 25.68
CA HIS A 283 16.55 -3.54 26.45
C HIS A 283 15.52 -4.45 25.78
N ILE A 284 15.58 -5.74 26.09
CA ILE A 284 14.47 -6.64 25.78
C ILE A 284 13.24 -6.21 26.58
N HIS A 285 12.09 -6.14 25.91
CA HIS A 285 10.84 -5.79 26.56
C HIS A 285 10.50 -6.82 27.65
N PRO A 286 10.19 -6.40 28.90
CA PRO A 286 10.01 -7.32 30.03
C PRO A 286 9.01 -8.46 29.76
N GLU A 287 7.94 -8.15 29.03
CA GLU A 287 6.89 -9.12 28.68
C GLU A 287 7.34 -10.30 27.78
N VAL A 288 8.48 -10.19 27.09
CA VAL A 288 9.02 -11.26 26.22
C VAL A 288 10.43 -11.71 26.62
N GLN A 289 10.96 -11.16 27.72
CA GLN A 289 12.33 -11.37 28.16
C GLN A 289 12.62 -12.83 28.51
N GLU A 290 11.74 -13.47 29.28
CA GLU A 290 11.88 -14.87 29.68
C GLU A 290 11.89 -15.80 28.46
N GLN A 291 10.98 -15.56 27.51
CA GLN A 291 10.93 -16.35 26.27
C GLN A 291 12.19 -16.17 25.43
N LEU A 292 12.67 -14.93 25.27
CA LEU A 292 13.87 -14.65 24.48
C LEU A 292 15.12 -15.28 25.07
N HIS A 293 15.27 -15.27 26.40
CA HIS A 293 16.38 -15.92 27.10
C HIS A 293 16.31 -17.46 27.04
N SER A 294 15.13 -18.04 26.88
CA SER A 294 14.97 -19.50 26.72
C SER A 294 15.35 -20.02 25.33
N LEU A 295 15.60 -19.12 24.37
CA LEU A 295 15.86 -19.44 22.97
C LEU A 295 17.31 -19.14 22.59
N THR A 296 17.83 -19.86 21.61
CA THR A 296 19.20 -19.65 21.12
C THR A 296 19.23 -18.61 20.00
N TRP A 297 20.11 -17.62 20.15
CA TRP A 297 20.33 -16.56 19.17
C TRP A 297 21.79 -16.53 18.75
N ASN A 298 22.07 -16.93 17.52
CA ASN A 298 23.42 -17.02 16.98
C ASN A 298 23.68 -15.78 16.13
N VAL A 299 24.56 -14.92 16.63
CA VAL A 299 25.07 -13.76 15.89
C VAL A 299 26.33 -14.23 15.17
N GLY A 300 26.15 -14.71 13.94
CA GLY A 300 27.25 -15.08 13.03
C GLY A 300 27.63 -13.93 12.11
#